data_AF-A0A537HRM2-F1
#
_entry.id   AF-A0A537HRM2-F1
#
_cell.length_a   1.000
_cell.length_b   1.000
_cell.length_c   1.000
_cell.angle_alpha   90.00
_cell.angle_beta   90.00
_cell.angle_gamma   90.00
#
_symmetry.space_group_name_H-M   'P 1'
#
loop_
_entity.id
_entity.type
_entity.pdbx_description
1 polymer ?
#
loop_
_entity_poly.entity_id
_entity_poly.type
_entity_poly.pdbx_seq_one_letter_code
_entity_poly.pdbx_strand_id
1 'polypeptide(L)'
;MLTAATLVGLMSLPGLAIFYGGLAKKRFILNTLFMIFYAYAAVLIVWLLFGYNLGFGPAGLKIGNYGILGVPTPTLDAGFMASQATIGPSGFAINIPMSTIVFFQFVFAAITPGL
;
A
#
# COMPACT_ATOMS: atom_id res chain seq x y z
N MET A 1 -6.06 3.74 13.21
CA MET A 1 -5.35 3.27 12.01
C MET A 1 -6.24 3.31 10.77
N LEU A 2 -7.41 2.67 10.76
CA LEU A 2 -8.34 2.73 9.62
C LEU A 2 -8.73 4.17 9.23
N THR A 3 -9.10 5.02 10.20
CA THR A 3 -9.43 6.44 9.92
C THR A 3 -8.25 7.22 9.32
N ALA A 4 -7.03 6.97 9.79
CA ALA A 4 -5.83 7.55 9.22
C ALA A 4 -5.58 7.02 7.79
N ALA A 5 -5.74 5.71 7.58
CA ALA A 5 -5.61 5.09 6.25
C ALA A 5 -6.63 5.68 5.26
N THR A 6 -7.87 5.91 5.69
CA THR A 6 -8.90 6.54 4.83
C THR A 6 -8.54 7.98 4.49
N LEU A 7 -7.97 8.75 5.43
CA LEU A 7 -7.54 10.13 5.14
C LEU A 7 -6.40 10.17 4.11
N VAL A 8 -5.43 9.27 4.20
CA VAL A 8 -4.35 9.12 3.22
C VAL A 8 -4.89 8.59 1.88
N GLY A 9 -5.83 7.65 1.93
CA GLY A 9 -6.55 7.17 0.75
C GLY A 9 -7.26 8.30 0.00
N LEU A 10 -7.90 9.22 0.72
CA LEU A 10 -8.54 10.41 0.16
C LEU A 10 -7.54 11.37 -0.51
N MET A 11 -6.31 11.44 -0.02
CA MET A 11 -5.24 12.19 -0.70
C MET A 11 -4.90 11.58 -2.06
N SER A 12 -4.96 10.25 -2.19
CA SER A 12 -4.74 9.56 -3.46
C SER A 12 -5.93 9.74 -4.40
N LEU A 13 -7.13 9.34 -3.95
CA LEU A 13 -8.39 9.46 -4.68
C LEU A 13 -9.44 10.08 -3.75
N PRO A 14 -9.98 11.28 -4.02
CA PRO A 14 -9.87 12.08 -5.25
C PRO A 14 -8.73 13.13 -5.27
N GLY A 15 -7.89 13.25 -4.23
CA GLY A 15 -6.93 14.34 -4.09
C GLY A 15 -5.98 14.54 -5.30
N LEU A 16 -5.22 13.50 -5.68
CA LEU A 16 -4.33 13.54 -6.85
C LEU A 16 -5.11 13.76 -8.16
N ALA A 17 -6.27 13.11 -8.28
CA ALA A 17 -7.12 13.19 -9.46
C ALA A 17 -7.57 14.64 -9.74
N ILE A 18 -7.98 15.37 -8.70
CA ILE A 18 -8.36 16.79 -8.81
C ILE A 18 -7.12 17.67 -9.06
N PHE A 19 -6.01 17.41 -8.36
CA PHE A 19 -4.79 18.20 -8.49
C PHE A 19 -4.18 18.11 -9.89
N TYR A 20 -3.88 16.90 -10.37
CA TYR A 20 -3.30 16.70 -11.70
C TYR A 20 -4.33 16.88 -12.83
N GLY A 21 -5.60 16.57 -12.58
CA GLY A 21 -6.69 16.85 -13.52
C GLY A 21 -6.92 18.35 -13.73
N GLY A 22 -6.78 19.16 -12.68
CA GLY A 22 -6.90 20.62 -12.76
C GLY A 22 -5.72 21.31 -13.45
N LEU A 23 -4.51 20.73 -13.35
CA LEU A 23 -3.31 21.20 -14.05
C LEU A 23 -3.26 20.76 -15.52
N ALA A 24 -3.95 19.67 -15.88
CA ALA A 24 -3.95 19.15 -17.23
C ALA A 24 -4.75 20.05 -18.20
N LYS A 25 -4.31 20.12 -19.47
CA LYS A 25 -5.07 20.78 -20.53
C LYS A 25 -6.44 20.12 -20.67
N LYS A 26 -7.51 20.91 -20.90
CA LYS A 26 -8.91 20.42 -21.01
C LYS A 26 -9.09 19.16 -21.85
N ARG A 27 -8.35 19.01 -22.95
CA ARG A 27 -8.42 17.84 -23.84
C ARG A 27 -7.86 16.53 -23.26
N PHE A 28 -7.09 16.58 -22.18
CA PHE A 28 -6.42 15.43 -21.57
C PHE A 28 -6.87 15.14 -20.13
N ILE A 29 -7.74 15.96 -19.54
CA ILE A 29 -8.19 15.79 -18.15
C ILE A 29 -8.76 14.38 -17.92
N LEU A 30 -9.63 13.91 -18.82
CA LEU A 30 -10.24 12.59 -18.70
C LEU A 30 -9.19 11.46 -18.72
N ASN A 31 -8.19 11.57 -19.60
CA ASN A 31 -7.11 10.59 -19.70
C ASN A 31 -6.25 10.56 -18.43
N THR A 32 -5.90 11.74 -17.90
CA THR A 32 -5.12 11.85 -16.66
C THR A 32 -5.90 11.28 -15.46
N LEU A 33 -7.21 11.52 -15.38
CA LEU A 33 -8.05 10.93 -14.35
C LEU A 33 -8.04 9.40 -14.42
N PHE A 34 -8.29 8.82 -15.60
CA PHE A 34 -8.26 7.36 -15.76
C PHE A 34 -6.89 6.75 -15.44
N MET A 35 -5.80 7.43 -15.79
CA MET A 35 -4.45 6.96 -15.50
C MET A 35 -4.17 6.89 -13.98
N ILE A 36 -4.67 7.86 -13.20
CA ILE A 36 -4.55 7.85 -11.74
C ILE A 36 -5.39 6.73 -11.11
N PHE A 37 -6.63 6.54 -11.57
CA PHE A 37 -7.48 5.44 -11.11
C PHE A 37 -6.86 4.07 -11.44
N TYR A 38 -6.33 3.92 -12.65
CA TYR A 38 -5.64 2.71 -13.08
C TYR A 38 -4.39 2.44 -12.23
N ALA A 39 -3.55 3.44 -12.00
CA ALA A 39 -2.37 3.32 -11.17
C ALA A 39 -2.73 2.89 -9.74
N TYR A 40 -3.73 3.52 -9.13
CA TYR A 40 -4.20 3.17 -7.79
C TYR A 40 -4.68 1.70 -7.70
N ALA A 41 -5.50 1.25 -8.66
CA ALA A 41 -6.01 -0.11 -8.69
C ALA A 41 -4.89 -1.15 -8.96
N ALA A 42 -3.96 -0.84 -9.88
CA ALA A 42 -2.83 -1.70 -10.18
C ALA A 42 -1.92 -1.89 -8.95
N VAL A 43 -1.66 -0.80 -8.20
CA VAL A 43 -0.87 -0.88 -6.96
C VAL A 43 -1.54 -1.78 -5.94
N LEU A 44 -2.87 -1.77 -5.80
CA LEU A 44 -3.57 -2.64 -4.85
C LEU A 44 -3.31 -4.11 -5.15
N ILE A 45 -3.38 -4.50 -6.43
CA ILE A 45 -3.13 -5.87 -6.88
C ILE A 45 -1.67 -6.25 -6.59
N VAL A 46 -0.72 -5.42 -7.01
CA VAL A 46 0.72 -5.61 -6.78
C VAL A 46 1.04 -5.71 -5.28
N TRP A 47 0.38 -4.88 -4.47
CA TRP A 47 0.60 -4.82 -3.03
C TRP A 47 0.20 -6.10 -2.32
N LEU A 48 -0.97 -6.65 -2.64
CA LEU A 48 -1.47 -7.88 -2.03
C LEU A 48 -0.74 -9.13 -2.51
N LEU A 49 -0.28 -9.14 -3.77
CA LEU A 49 0.39 -10.32 -4.32
C LEU A 49 1.87 -10.39 -3.92
N PHE A 50 2.56 -9.27 -3.77
CA PHE A 50 4.01 -9.24 -3.52
C PHE A 50 4.46 -8.07 -2.65
N GLY A 51 3.91 -6.88 -2.85
CA GLY A 51 4.44 -5.64 -2.27
C GLY A 51 4.50 -5.63 -0.74
N TYR A 52 3.46 -6.10 -0.07
CA TYR A 52 3.43 -6.12 1.39
C TYR A 52 4.55 -6.98 1.98
N ASN A 53 4.68 -8.23 1.52
CA ASN A 53 5.66 -9.17 2.09
C ASN A 53 7.09 -8.85 1.67
N LEU A 54 7.30 -8.20 0.51
CA LEU A 54 8.61 -7.68 0.13
C LEU A 54 9.14 -6.61 1.09
N GLY A 55 8.26 -5.77 1.65
CA GLY A 55 8.66 -4.70 2.58
C GLY A 55 8.57 -5.10 4.06
N PHE A 56 7.52 -5.82 4.44
CA PHE A 56 7.15 -6.07 5.84
C PHE A 56 7.04 -7.56 6.20
N GLY A 57 7.29 -8.45 5.24
CA GLY A 57 7.29 -9.90 5.46
C GLY A 57 8.64 -10.43 5.95
N PRO A 58 8.78 -11.76 6.08
CA PRO A 58 10.04 -12.39 6.44
C PRO A 58 11.16 -12.02 5.45
N ALA A 59 12.30 -11.57 5.98
CA ALA A 59 13.44 -11.18 5.18
C ALA A 59 14.03 -12.40 4.43
N GLY A 60 13.94 -12.37 3.10
CA GLY A 60 14.53 -13.35 2.19
C GLY A 60 16.00 -13.05 1.90
N LEU A 61 16.36 -11.77 1.73
CA LEU A 61 17.75 -11.32 1.57
C LEU A 61 18.21 -10.60 2.84
N LYS A 62 19.31 -11.08 3.43
CA LYS A 62 19.92 -10.51 4.64
C LYS A 62 21.40 -10.23 4.40
N ILE A 63 21.89 -9.10 4.92
CA ILE A 63 23.32 -8.80 5.06
C ILE A 63 23.61 -8.65 6.55
N GLY A 64 24.31 -9.63 7.12
CA GLY A 64 24.48 -9.74 8.57
C GLY A 64 23.12 -9.83 9.28
N ASN A 65 22.89 -8.94 10.25
CA ASN A 65 21.64 -8.88 11.02
C ASN A 65 20.55 -8.01 10.35
N TYR A 66 20.82 -7.41 9.18
CA TYR A 66 19.88 -6.53 8.50
C TYR A 66 19.12 -7.26 7.40
N GLY A 67 17.80 -7.25 7.46
CA GLY A 67 16.93 -7.68 6.37
C GLY A 67 16.79 -6.58 5.32
N ILE A 68 17.14 -6.87 4.08
CA ILE A 68 17.14 -5.91 2.97
C ILE A 68 15.89 -6.06 2.11
N LEU A 69 15.49 -7.31 1.86
CA LEU A 69 14.35 -7.62 1.01
C LEU A 69 13.58 -8.80 1.58
N GLY A 70 12.26 -8.66 1.66
CA GLY A 70 11.35 -9.74 2.01
C GLY A 70 11.18 -10.78 0.90
N VAL A 71 10.48 -11.88 1.19
CA VAL A 71 10.09 -12.86 0.17
C VAL A 71 8.78 -12.41 -0.48
N PRO A 72 8.66 -12.39 -1.83
CA PRO A 72 7.43 -12.00 -2.52
C PRO A 72 6.38 -13.11 -2.44
N THR A 73 5.70 -13.21 -1.30
CA THR A 73 4.55 -14.10 -1.11
C THR A 73 3.24 -13.31 -1.07
N PRO A 74 2.11 -13.86 -1.54
CA PRO A 74 0.81 -13.20 -1.41
C PRO A 74 0.34 -13.09 0.04
N THR A 75 -0.39 -12.03 0.37
CA THR A 75 -1.03 -11.81 1.70
C THR A 75 -2.51 -12.17 1.73
N LEU A 76 -2.99 -12.92 0.74
CA LEU A 76 -4.41 -13.24 0.54
C LEU A 76 -4.94 -14.29 1.52
N ASP A 77 -4.09 -14.88 2.36
CA ASP A 77 -4.52 -15.85 3.35
C ASP A 77 -5.43 -15.21 4.42
N ALA A 78 -6.61 -15.79 4.61
CA ALA A 78 -7.60 -15.28 5.55
C ALA A 78 -7.12 -15.41 7.01
N GLY A 79 -6.37 -16.47 7.32
CA GLY A 79 -5.78 -16.68 8.65
C GLY A 79 -4.78 -15.58 8.99
N PHE A 80 -3.87 -15.28 8.05
CA PHE A 80 -2.93 -14.16 8.16
C PHE A 80 -3.64 -12.80 8.29
N MET A 81 -4.66 -12.52 7.48
CA MET A 81 -5.39 -11.24 7.53
C MET A 81 -6.14 -11.02 8.85
N ALA A 82 -6.65 -12.10 9.45
CA ALA A 82 -7.37 -12.08 10.71
C ALA A 82 -6.47 -12.18 11.95
N SER A 83 -5.19 -12.55 11.78
CA SER A 83 -4.26 -12.68 12.90
C SER A 83 -3.96 -11.34 13.55
N GLN A 84 -3.48 -11.41 14.80
CA GLN A 84 -3.00 -10.22 15.49
C GLN A 84 -1.83 -9.60 14.73
N ALA A 85 -1.85 -8.29 14.57
CA ALA A 85 -0.85 -7.59 13.81
C ALA A 85 0.47 -7.46 14.57
N THR A 86 1.58 -7.76 13.91
CA THR A 86 2.94 -7.61 14.45
C THR A 86 3.71 -6.58 13.65
N ILE A 87 4.38 -5.64 14.32
CA ILE A 87 5.17 -4.58 13.68
C ILE A 87 6.63 -4.66 14.10
N GLY A 88 7.52 -4.41 13.13
CA GLY A 88 8.94 -4.21 13.36
C GLY A 88 9.74 -5.50 13.52
N PRO A 89 11.08 -5.41 13.53
CA PRO A 89 11.96 -6.58 13.57
C PRO A 89 11.84 -7.41 14.85
N SER A 90 11.42 -6.77 15.95
CA SER A 90 11.20 -7.39 17.26
C SER A 90 9.82 -8.06 17.41
N GLY A 91 8.95 -7.98 16.40
CA GLY A 91 7.64 -8.64 16.42
C GLY A 91 6.67 -8.05 17.44
N PHE A 92 6.65 -6.73 17.61
CA PHE A 92 5.77 -6.07 18.58
C PHE A 92 4.29 -6.27 18.20
N ALA A 93 3.56 -6.99 19.04
CA ALA A 93 2.14 -7.29 18.81
C ALA A 93 1.26 -6.11 19.20
N ILE A 94 0.38 -5.71 18.28
CA ILE A 94 -0.61 -4.65 18.50
C ILE A 94 -1.99 -5.27 18.48
N ASN A 95 -2.90 -4.79 19.34
CA ASN A 95 -4.26 -5.32 19.44
C ASN A 95 -5.17 -4.82 18.30
N ILE A 96 -4.76 -5.06 17.06
CA ILE A 96 -5.49 -4.76 15.83
C ILE A 96 -5.28 -5.93 14.85
N PRO A 97 -6.22 -6.20 13.93
CA PRO A 97 -6.05 -7.24 12.92
C PRO A 97 -5.02 -6.84 11.87
N MET A 98 -4.33 -7.83 11.32
CA MET A 98 -3.26 -7.63 10.34
C MET A 98 -3.72 -6.90 9.08
N SER A 99 -4.96 -7.15 8.65
CA SER A 99 -5.63 -6.46 7.54
C SER A 99 -5.59 -4.93 7.66
N THR A 100 -5.67 -4.38 8.87
CA THR A 100 -5.64 -2.94 9.11
C THR A 100 -4.26 -2.35 8.81
N ILE A 101 -3.18 -3.07 9.11
CA ILE A 101 -1.80 -2.65 8.81
C ILE A 101 -1.52 -2.76 7.32
N VAL A 102 -1.92 -3.89 6.71
CA VAL A 102 -1.72 -4.10 5.28
C VAL A 102 -2.40 -2.99 4.47
N PHE A 103 -3.63 -2.62 4.85
CA PHE A 103 -4.36 -1.52 4.22
C PHE A 103 -3.74 -0.13 4.52
N PHE A 104 -3.29 0.10 5.76
CA PHE A 104 -2.62 1.35 6.12
C PHE A 104 -1.32 1.56 5.32
N GLN A 105 -0.53 0.52 5.09
CA GLN A 105 0.69 0.62 4.29
C GLN A 105 0.39 0.70 2.79
N PHE A 106 -0.68 0.04 2.33
CA PHE A 106 -1.14 0.13 0.95
C PHE A 106 -1.41 1.58 0.52
N VAL A 107 -2.05 2.41 1.34
CA VAL A 107 -2.38 3.78 0.94
C VAL A 107 -1.15 4.66 0.72
N PHE A 108 -0.02 4.39 1.39
CA PHE A 108 1.27 5.02 1.09
C PHE A 108 1.90 4.46 -0.18
N ALA A 109 1.82 3.15 -0.40
CA ALA A 109 2.26 2.55 -1.65
C ALA A 109 1.45 3.10 -2.84
N ALA A 110 0.16 3.37 -2.67
CA ALA A 110 -0.75 3.81 -3.71
C ALA A 110 -0.58 5.28 -4.10
N ILE A 111 -0.20 6.17 -3.18
CA ILE A 111 0.04 7.59 -3.50
C ILE A 111 1.35 7.79 -4.26
N THR A 112 2.34 6.93 -4.05
CA THR A 112 3.71 7.09 -4.54
C THR A 112 3.84 7.14 -6.08
N PRO A 113 3.19 6.27 -6.87
CA PRO A 113 3.28 6.32 -8.34
C PRO A 113 2.47 7.46 -8.97
N GLY A 114 1.55 8.04 -8.22
CA GLY A 114 0.71 9.15 -8.68
C GLY A 114 1.33 10.53 -8.43
N LEU A 115 2.45 10.60 -7.71
CA LEU A 115 3.22 11.82 -7.46
C LEU A 115 4.26 12.03 -8.57
#